data_AF-A0A839D052-F1
#
_entry.id   AF-A0A839D052-F1
#
_cell.length_a   1.000
_cell.length_b   1.000
_cell.length_c   1.000
_cell.angle_alpha   90.00
_cell.angle_beta   90.00
_cell.angle_gamma   90.00
#
_symmetry.space_group_name_H-M   'P 1'
#
loop_
_entity.id
_entity.type
_entity.pdbx_description
1 polymer ?
#
loop_
_entity_poly.entity_id
_entity_poly.type
_entity_poly.pdbx_seq_one_letter_code
_entity_poly.pdbx_strand_id
1 'polypeptide(L)'
;MTSLENRVSKSIETYSFLSNKEKKKVERLWKKLHNNGYVAIEGKDSELRQLAVTFQEIMESSIAESLENGAALSVVGIIHTPTPPTPLRVKDLSSIEDFIPAHNRGDSQVIKTLGNRHMILLKLLKLKGTLIAAYSKDISTSKIPGYNNFLNLTKSYTNLIDKPIKHLTPDLSGATYLIKDNSGNIKAFSLHSTQINKQAKGEQKWKIWFGDIKNKKIAKRMVKIDSFLKAEDVDIYQYLN
;
A
#
# COMPACT_ATOMS: atom_id res chain seq x y z
N MET A 1 18.46 1.07 17.57
CA MET A 1 17.46 0.53 16.62
C MET A 1 17.68 1.14 15.25
N THR A 2 17.60 0.37 14.17
CA THR A 2 17.77 0.86 12.80
C THR A 2 16.52 1.62 12.34
N SER A 3 16.69 2.83 11.79
CA SER A 3 15.58 3.65 11.26
C SER A 3 14.85 2.95 10.11
N LEU A 4 13.59 3.35 9.85
CA LEU A 4 12.80 2.84 8.73
C LEU A 4 13.52 3.08 7.40
N GLU A 5 14.17 4.22 7.21
CA GLU A 5 14.89 4.56 5.99
C GLU A 5 16.07 3.62 5.71
N ASN A 6 16.84 3.29 6.75
CA ASN A 6 17.94 2.35 6.62
C ASN A 6 17.43 0.93 6.28
N ARG A 7 16.26 0.55 6.80
CA ARG A 7 15.60 -0.71 6.45
C ARG A 7 15.17 -0.73 5.00
N VAL A 8 14.55 0.34 4.51
CA VAL A 8 14.14 0.44 3.10
C VAL A 8 15.34 0.31 2.18
N SER A 9 16.44 1.03 2.46
CA SER A 9 17.68 0.91 1.70
C SER A 9 18.20 -0.53 1.68
N LYS A 10 18.29 -1.17 2.85
CA LYS A 10 18.73 -2.56 2.97
C LYS A 10 17.81 -3.53 2.23
N SER A 11 16.49 -3.37 2.39
CA SER A 11 15.49 -4.20 1.72
C SER A 11 15.63 -4.11 0.21
N ILE A 12 15.88 -2.93 -0.37
CA ILE A 12 16.11 -2.77 -1.81
C ILE A 12 17.36 -3.54 -2.26
N GLU A 13 18.47 -3.41 -1.52
CA GLU A 13 19.74 -4.09 -1.84
C GLU A 13 19.60 -5.62 -1.81
N THR A 14 18.94 -6.15 -0.78
CA THR A 14 18.80 -7.59 -0.57
C THR A 14 17.60 -8.21 -1.29
N TYR A 15 16.77 -7.42 -1.98
CA TYR A 15 15.58 -7.94 -2.65
C TYR A 15 15.96 -8.86 -3.83
N SER A 16 15.86 -10.17 -3.64
CA SER A 16 16.41 -11.18 -4.57
C SER A 16 15.70 -11.25 -5.93
N PHE A 17 14.51 -10.67 -6.04
CA PHE A 17 13.65 -10.81 -7.23
C PHE A 17 13.67 -9.57 -8.14
N LEU A 18 14.52 -8.61 -7.82
CA LEU A 18 14.83 -7.53 -8.74
C LEU A 18 16.13 -7.87 -9.45
N SER A 19 16.11 -7.83 -10.78
CA SER A 19 17.36 -7.79 -11.56
C SER A 19 18.18 -6.56 -11.17
N ASN A 20 19.49 -6.57 -11.43
CA ASN A 20 20.37 -5.43 -11.15
C ASN A 20 19.86 -4.12 -11.80
N LYS A 21 19.22 -4.22 -12.98
CA LYS A 21 18.63 -3.07 -13.67
C LYS A 21 17.42 -2.53 -12.92
N GLU A 22 16.56 -3.40 -12.42
CA GLU A 22 15.37 -3.00 -11.66
C GLU A 22 15.75 -2.48 -10.28
N LYS A 23 16.69 -3.10 -9.57
CA LYS A 23 17.24 -2.59 -8.30
C LYS A 23 17.68 -1.14 -8.44
N LYS A 24 18.48 -0.82 -9.46
CA LYS A 24 18.90 0.56 -9.77
C LYS A 24 17.72 1.51 -10.01
N LYS A 25 16.61 1.05 -10.61
CA LYS A 25 15.39 1.88 -10.76
C LYS A 25 14.74 2.15 -9.41
N VAL A 26 14.58 1.12 -8.57
CA VAL A 26 14.00 1.24 -7.22
C VAL A 26 14.88 2.13 -6.34
N GLU A 27 16.20 1.95 -6.35
CA GLU A 27 17.16 2.79 -5.63
C GLU A 27 17.08 4.26 -6.04
N ARG A 28 16.97 4.53 -7.35
CA ARG A 28 16.81 5.91 -7.86
C ARG A 28 15.49 6.51 -7.41
N LEU A 29 14.40 5.73 -7.43
CA LEU A 29 13.11 6.16 -6.92
C LEU A 29 13.22 6.48 -5.42
N TRP A 30 13.83 5.59 -4.64
CA TRP A 30 14.04 5.75 -3.21
C TRP A 30 14.87 6.99 -2.88
N LYS A 31 16.03 7.18 -3.54
CA LYS A 31 16.88 8.37 -3.35
C LYS A 31 16.12 9.67 -3.63
N LYS A 32 15.36 9.72 -4.73
CA LYS A 32 14.53 10.90 -5.05
C LYS A 32 13.46 11.13 -3.98
N LEU A 33 12.82 10.07 -3.52
CA LEU A 33 11.74 10.15 -2.54
C LEU A 33 12.27 10.57 -1.16
N HIS A 34 13.35 9.96 -0.70
CA HIS A 34 14.03 10.27 0.56
C HIS A 34 14.49 11.74 0.61
N ASN A 35 15.07 12.25 -0.48
CA ASN A 35 15.57 13.63 -0.52
C ASN A 35 14.46 14.68 -0.67
N ASN A 36 13.39 14.38 -1.42
CA ASN A 36 12.40 15.40 -1.81
C ASN A 36 11.05 15.28 -1.09
N GLY A 37 10.83 14.17 -0.38
CA GLY A 37 9.58 13.76 0.25
C GLY A 37 8.46 13.36 -0.73
N TYR A 38 8.67 13.54 -2.03
CA TYR A 38 7.67 13.33 -3.07
C TYR A 38 8.31 13.01 -4.42
N VAL A 39 7.71 12.06 -5.14
CA VAL A 39 8.05 11.75 -6.53
C VAL A 39 6.76 11.54 -7.33
N ALA A 40 6.73 12.07 -8.55
CA ALA A 40 5.78 11.66 -9.58
C ALA A 40 6.54 10.99 -10.72
N ILE A 41 6.00 9.89 -11.22
CA ILE A 41 6.49 9.18 -12.41
C ILE A 41 5.34 9.04 -13.41
N GLU A 42 5.65 9.32 -14.67
CA GLU A 42 4.73 9.29 -15.80
C GLU A 42 5.30 8.36 -16.88
N GLY A 43 4.43 7.60 -17.55
CA GLY A 43 4.85 6.57 -18.50
C GLY A 43 3.85 5.42 -18.62
N LYS A 44 4.22 4.37 -19.33
CA LYS A 44 3.33 3.21 -19.57
C LYS A 44 3.03 2.47 -18.27
N ASP A 45 1.76 2.12 -18.07
CA ASP A 45 1.30 1.35 -16.91
C ASP A 45 2.11 0.06 -16.71
N SER A 46 2.35 -0.69 -17.80
CA SER A 46 3.10 -1.95 -17.79
C SER A 46 4.51 -1.81 -17.18
N GLU A 47 5.14 -0.64 -17.29
CA GLU A 47 6.48 -0.38 -16.74
C GLU A 47 6.41 0.23 -15.34
N LEU A 48 5.51 1.21 -15.15
CA LEU A 48 5.42 1.97 -13.90
C LEU A 48 4.76 1.19 -12.78
N ARG A 49 3.73 0.40 -13.09
CA ARG A 49 3.04 -0.43 -12.11
C ARG A 49 4.00 -1.37 -11.42
N GLN A 50 4.86 -2.04 -12.18
CA GLN A 50 5.81 -2.97 -11.61
C GLN A 50 6.77 -2.25 -10.64
N LEU A 51 7.35 -1.12 -11.06
CA LEU A 51 8.22 -0.32 -10.22
C LEU A 51 7.51 0.15 -8.93
N ALA A 52 6.30 0.70 -9.06
CA ALA A 52 5.58 1.30 -7.95
C ALA A 52 5.01 0.27 -6.98
N VAL A 53 4.47 -0.85 -7.47
CA VAL A 53 3.93 -1.91 -6.62
C VAL A 53 5.06 -2.69 -5.95
N THR A 54 6.21 -2.93 -6.61
CA THR A 54 7.37 -3.49 -5.92
C THR A 54 7.91 -2.54 -4.85
N PHE A 55 7.97 -1.23 -5.12
CA PHE A 55 8.37 -0.27 -4.09
C PHE A 55 7.38 -0.26 -2.91
N GLN A 56 6.07 -0.36 -3.17
CA GLN A 56 5.07 -0.52 -2.12
C GLN A 56 5.30 -1.79 -1.29
N GLU A 57 5.57 -2.92 -1.93
CA GLU A 57 5.87 -4.18 -1.23
C GLU A 57 7.11 -4.05 -0.33
N ILE A 58 8.19 -3.45 -0.84
CA ILE A 58 9.40 -3.18 -0.06
C ILE A 58 9.07 -2.30 1.14
N MET A 59 8.27 -1.24 0.93
CA MET A 59 7.88 -0.35 2.01
C MET A 59 7.05 -1.06 3.08
N GLU A 60 6.02 -1.81 2.68
CA GLU A 60 5.17 -2.57 3.57
C GLU A 60 6.01 -3.60 4.38
N SER A 61 6.98 -4.26 3.74
CA SER A 61 7.90 -5.18 4.42
C SER A 61 8.77 -4.46 5.46
N SER A 62 9.39 -3.34 5.10
CA SER A 62 10.22 -2.56 6.03
C SER A 62 9.41 -1.98 7.19
N ILE A 63 8.14 -1.64 6.98
CA ILE A 63 7.22 -1.21 8.04
C ILE A 63 6.91 -2.38 8.98
N ALA A 64 6.58 -3.56 8.44
CA ALA A 64 6.31 -4.75 9.24
C ALA A 64 7.53 -5.17 10.08
N GLU A 65 8.73 -5.14 9.49
CA GLU A 65 9.97 -5.36 10.22
C GLU A 65 10.20 -4.31 11.30
N SER A 66 9.91 -3.04 11.04
CA SER A 66 10.07 -1.98 12.04
C SER A 66 9.16 -2.20 13.24
N LEU A 67 7.93 -2.67 13.02
CA LEU A 67 7.01 -3.03 14.09
C LEU A 67 7.50 -4.27 14.87
N GLU A 68 7.97 -5.30 14.16
CA GLU A 68 8.45 -6.56 14.75
C GLU A 68 9.64 -6.40 15.71
N ASN A 69 10.58 -5.51 15.41
CA ASN A 69 11.73 -5.25 16.31
C ASN A 69 11.55 -4.01 17.19
N GLY A 70 10.33 -3.47 17.26
CA GLY A 70 10.01 -2.33 18.11
C GLY A 70 10.68 -1.02 17.69
N ALA A 71 11.13 -0.86 16.45
CA ALA A 71 11.54 0.46 15.93
C ALA A 71 10.32 1.36 15.60
N ALA A 72 9.17 0.74 15.30
CA ALA A 72 7.87 1.40 15.24
C ALA A 72 7.00 0.94 16.42
N LEU A 73 6.32 1.88 17.06
CA LEU A 73 5.38 1.63 18.16
C LEU A 73 4.01 1.20 17.62
N SER A 74 3.54 1.90 16.59
CA SER A 74 2.23 1.63 15.97
C SER A 74 2.23 1.96 14.48
N VAL A 75 1.38 1.26 13.74
CA VAL A 75 1.21 1.43 12.30
C VAL A 75 -0.28 1.42 11.97
N VAL A 76 -0.72 2.39 11.17
CA VAL A 76 -2.04 2.42 10.55
C VAL A 76 -1.88 2.46 9.04
N GLY A 77 -2.26 1.38 8.36
CA GLY A 77 -2.33 1.32 6.91
C GLY A 77 -3.76 1.49 6.42
N ILE A 78 -3.99 2.35 5.43
CA ILE A 78 -5.25 2.47 4.71
C ILE A 78 -5.00 2.10 3.27
N ILE A 79 -5.73 1.11 2.77
CA ILE A 79 -5.73 0.77 1.35
C ILE A 79 -7.09 1.17 0.81
N HIS A 80 -7.10 2.22 0.00
CA HIS A 80 -8.30 2.84 -0.54
C HIS A 80 -8.38 2.56 -2.05
N THR A 81 -9.19 1.58 -2.43
CA THR A 81 -9.29 1.04 -3.79
C THR A 81 -10.74 0.70 -4.17
N PRO A 82 -11.12 0.59 -5.45
CA PRO A 82 -12.53 0.37 -5.82
C PRO A 82 -13.18 -0.86 -5.17
N THR A 83 -12.43 -1.94 -5.00
CA THR A 83 -12.83 -3.16 -4.27
C THR A 83 -11.93 -3.34 -3.05
N PRO A 84 -12.25 -4.24 -2.09
CA PRO A 84 -11.32 -4.60 -1.03
C PRO A 84 -9.96 -5.01 -1.60
N PRO A 85 -8.85 -4.73 -0.88
CA PRO A 85 -7.51 -4.97 -1.38
C PRO A 85 -7.32 -6.42 -1.82
N THR A 86 -6.89 -6.64 -3.06
CA THR A 86 -6.67 -7.99 -3.61
C THR A 86 -5.82 -8.89 -2.69
N PRO A 87 -4.70 -8.42 -2.09
CA PRO A 87 -3.91 -9.28 -1.21
C PRO A 87 -4.68 -9.74 0.04
N LEU A 88 -5.74 -9.05 0.46
CA LEU A 88 -6.60 -9.46 1.59
C LEU A 88 -7.79 -10.34 1.17
N ARG A 89 -7.98 -10.57 -0.14
CA ARG A 89 -9.02 -11.45 -0.71
C ARG A 89 -8.50 -12.84 -1.07
N VAL A 90 -7.18 -13.00 -1.17
CA VAL A 90 -6.51 -14.29 -1.41
C VAL A 90 -6.66 -15.18 -0.17
N LYS A 91 -7.08 -16.43 -0.37
CA LYS A 91 -7.23 -17.42 0.72
C LYS A 91 -5.89 -18.04 1.08
N ASP A 92 -5.15 -18.45 0.06
CA ASP A 92 -3.86 -19.14 0.14
C ASP A 92 -3.07 -18.85 -1.14
N LEU A 93 -1.75 -19.10 -1.12
CA LEU A 93 -0.89 -18.84 -2.27
C LEU A 93 -1.21 -19.73 -3.48
N SER A 94 -1.86 -20.88 -3.28
CA SER A 94 -2.28 -21.77 -4.37
C SER A 94 -3.40 -21.17 -5.23
N SER A 95 -4.23 -20.28 -4.68
CA SER A 95 -5.36 -19.65 -5.39
C SER A 95 -5.01 -18.27 -5.96
N ILE A 96 -3.74 -17.87 -5.92
CA ILE A 96 -3.34 -16.49 -6.21
C ILE A 96 -3.65 -16.03 -7.64
N GLU A 97 -3.53 -16.95 -8.62
CA GLU A 97 -3.76 -16.63 -10.02
C GLU A 97 -5.22 -16.29 -10.34
N ASP A 98 -6.17 -16.79 -9.55
CA ASP A 98 -7.60 -16.49 -9.69
C ASP A 98 -7.91 -15.01 -9.47
N PHE A 99 -7.01 -14.30 -8.77
CA PHE A 99 -7.12 -12.89 -8.44
C PHE A 99 -6.38 -11.97 -9.41
N ILE A 100 -5.66 -12.55 -10.38
CA ILE A 100 -4.87 -11.81 -11.36
C ILE A 100 -5.70 -11.64 -12.65
N PRO A 101 -5.79 -10.41 -13.20
CA PRO A 101 -6.45 -10.18 -14.47
C PRO A 101 -5.88 -11.07 -15.59
N ALA A 102 -6.73 -11.54 -16.50
CA ALA A 102 -6.33 -12.51 -17.53
C ALA A 102 -5.07 -12.12 -18.33
N HIS A 103 -4.89 -10.82 -18.64
CA HIS A 103 -3.72 -10.32 -19.38
C HIS A 103 -2.41 -10.34 -18.60
N ASN A 104 -2.44 -10.54 -17.28
CA ASN A 104 -1.28 -10.66 -16.39
C ASN A 104 -1.13 -12.08 -15.81
N ARG A 105 -1.98 -13.04 -16.19
CA ARG A 105 -1.85 -14.43 -15.71
C ARG A 105 -0.56 -15.05 -16.23
N GLY A 106 0.11 -15.85 -15.40
CA GLY A 106 1.43 -16.40 -15.69
C GLY A 106 2.59 -15.40 -15.56
N ASP A 107 2.33 -14.12 -15.31
CA ASP A 107 3.39 -13.16 -14.99
C ASP A 107 3.93 -13.45 -13.59
N SER A 108 5.13 -14.02 -13.53
CA SER A 108 5.79 -14.44 -12.30
C SER A 108 6.03 -13.28 -11.33
N GLN A 109 6.22 -12.06 -11.84
CA GLN A 109 6.47 -10.88 -11.03
C GLN A 109 5.16 -10.39 -10.38
N VAL A 110 4.05 -10.41 -11.14
CA VAL A 110 2.71 -10.06 -10.62
C VAL A 110 2.24 -11.06 -9.58
N ILE A 111 2.34 -12.36 -9.89
CA ILE A 111 2.03 -13.46 -8.96
C ILE A 111 2.79 -13.27 -7.66
N LYS A 112 4.10 -13.07 -7.78
CA LYS A 112 4.97 -12.93 -6.62
C LYS A 112 4.63 -11.69 -5.78
N THR A 113 4.50 -10.52 -6.40
CA THR A 113 4.22 -9.30 -5.65
C THR A 113 2.86 -9.36 -4.97
N LEU A 114 1.84 -9.96 -5.60
CA LEU A 114 0.57 -10.21 -4.93
C LEU A 114 0.74 -11.14 -3.73
N GLY A 115 1.53 -12.20 -3.86
CA GLY A 115 1.73 -13.21 -2.81
C GLY A 115 2.53 -12.67 -1.63
N ASN A 116 3.60 -11.93 -1.93
CA ASN A 116 4.40 -11.25 -0.93
C ASN A 116 3.57 -10.22 -0.17
N ARG A 117 2.80 -9.39 -0.88
CA ARG A 117 1.92 -8.42 -0.21
C ARG A 117 0.84 -9.10 0.63
N HIS A 118 0.28 -10.23 0.19
CA HIS A 118 -0.64 -11.03 1.01
C HIS A 118 0.01 -11.42 2.34
N MET A 119 1.21 -11.99 2.28
CA MET A 119 1.96 -12.39 3.48
C MET A 119 2.35 -11.21 4.37
N ILE A 120 2.77 -10.08 3.79
CA ILE A 120 3.17 -8.88 4.53
C ILE A 120 1.97 -8.24 5.24
N LEU A 121 0.82 -8.11 4.58
CA LEU A 121 -0.37 -7.54 5.22
C LEU A 121 -0.88 -8.45 6.35
N LEU A 122 -0.85 -9.78 6.17
CA LEU A 122 -1.14 -10.72 7.26
C LEU A 122 -0.13 -10.59 8.42
N LYS A 123 1.16 -10.38 8.12
CA LYS A 123 2.18 -10.12 9.13
C LYS A 123 1.90 -8.84 9.90
N LEU A 124 1.55 -7.74 9.23
CA LEU A 124 1.15 -6.49 9.88
C LEU A 124 -0.03 -6.70 10.84
N LEU A 125 -1.05 -7.45 10.43
CA LEU A 125 -2.20 -7.77 11.27
C LEU A 125 -1.80 -8.60 12.50
N LYS A 126 -0.94 -9.62 12.33
CA LYS A 126 -0.41 -10.43 13.44
C LYS A 126 0.40 -9.60 14.44
N LEU A 127 1.18 -8.64 13.94
CA LEU A 127 1.97 -7.69 14.73
C LEU A 127 1.13 -6.55 15.33
N LYS A 128 -0.21 -6.63 15.28
CA LYS A 128 -1.14 -5.63 15.82
C LYS A 128 -1.10 -4.27 15.12
N GLY A 129 -0.53 -4.18 13.91
CA GLY A 129 -0.72 -3.02 13.04
C GLY A 129 -2.18 -2.96 12.56
N THR A 130 -2.76 -1.77 12.48
CA THR A 130 -4.14 -1.58 12.01
C THR A 130 -4.16 -1.45 10.50
N LEU A 131 -5.02 -2.22 9.82
CA LEU A 131 -5.28 -2.06 8.39
C LEU A 131 -6.74 -1.65 8.18
N ILE A 132 -6.97 -0.60 7.39
CA ILE A 132 -8.28 -0.13 6.97
C ILE A 132 -8.41 -0.44 5.48
N ALA A 133 -9.36 -1.31 5.13
CA ALA A 133 -9.75 -1.57 3.76
C ALA A 133 -10.92 -0.65 3.39
N ALA A 134 -10.61 0.48 2.75
CA ALA A 134 -11.61 1.44 2.30
C ALA A 134 -11.96 1.18 0.82
N TYR A 135 -13.21 0.88 0.50
CA TYR A 135 -13.59 0.57 -0.89
C TYR A 135 -15.00 1.00 -1.26
N SER A 136 -15.24 1.22 -2.55
CA SER A 136 -16.54 1.70 -3.03
C SER A 136 -17.63 0.66 -2.74
N LYS A 137 -18.72 1.11 -2.11
CA LYS A 137 -19.93 0.30 -1.91
C LYS A 137 -20.75 0.09 -3.18
N ASP A 138 -20.42 0.78 -4.28
CA ASP A 138 -21.17 0.73 -5.53
C ASP A 138 -20.93 -0.58 -6.31
N ILE A 139 -19.86 -1.30 -5.97
CA ILE A 139 -19.56 -2.60 -6.56
C ILE A 139 -20.25 -3.68 -5.73
N SER A 140 -21.20 -4.38 -6.35
CA SER A 140 -21.85 -5.54 -5.75
C SER A 140 -20.82 -6.54 -5.23
N THR A 141 -20.87 -6.84 -3.95
CA THR A 141 -19.91 -7.73 -3.27
C THR A 141 -19.91 -9.14 -3.84
N SER A 142 -21.05 -9.62 -4.34
CA SER A 142 -21.18 -10.89 -5.07
C SER A 142 -20.36 -10.95 -6.36
N LYS A 143 -19.97 -9.80 -6.93
CA LYS A 143 -19.12 -9.69 -8.12
C LYS A 143 -17.63 -9.56 -7.79
N ILE A 144 -17.26 -9.56 -6.51
CA ILE A 144 -15.88 -9.38 -6.06
C ILE A 144 -15.29 -10.77 -5.73
N PRO A 145 -14.34 -11.28 -6.55
CA PRO A 145 -13.69 -12.56 -6.26
C PRO A 145 -13.04 -12.56 -4.87
N GLY A 146 -13.25 -13.64 -4.11
CA GLY A 146 -12.71 -13.80 -2.74
C GLY A 146 -13.23 -12.81 -1.69
N TYR A 147 -14.37 -12.15 -1.93
CA TYR A 147 -14.97 -11.28 -0.91
C TYR A 147 -15.27 -12.02 0.40
N ASN A 148 -15.75 -13.27 0.33
CA ASN A 148 -15.98 -14.09 1.52
C ASN A 148 -14.68 -14.39 2.30
N ASN A 149 -13.54 -14.52 1.60
CA ASN A 149 -12.24 -14.68 2.27
C ASN A 149 -11.88 -13.43 3.06
N PHE A 150 -12.09 -12.25 2.46
CA PHE A 150 -11.89 -10.97 3.13
C PHE A 150 -12.80 -10.82 4.36
N LEU A 151 -14.09 -11.16 4.26
CA LEU A 151 -15.01 -11.15 5.41
C LEU A 151 -14.63 -12.15 6.51
N ASN A 152 -14.08 -13.30 6.16
CA ASN A 152 -13.57 -14.24 7.16
C ASN A 152 -12.31 -13.70 7.83
N LEU A 153 -11.47 -12.97 7.08
CA LEU A 153 -10.26 -12.35 7.61
C LEU A 153 -10.58 -11.21 8.58
N THR A 154 -11.60 -10.38 8.30
CA THR A 154 -12.04 -9.30 9.21
C THR A 154 -12.60 -9.85 10.53
N LYS A 155 -13.23 -11.03 10.51
CA LYS A 155 -13.62 -11.75 11.74
C LYS A 155 -12.42 -12.29 12.53
N SER A 156 -11.34 -12.62 11.84
CA SER A 156 -10.14 -13.22 12.44
C SER A 156 -9.19 -12.18 13.03
N TYR A 157 -9.24 -10.94 12.51
CA TYR A 157 -8.37 -9.84 12.92
C TYR A 157 -9.21 -8.59 13.20
N THR A 158 -9.42 -8.28 14.48
CA THR A 158 -10.17 -7.08 14.90
C THR A 158 -9.49 -5.76 14.50
N ASN A 159 -8.18 -5.80 14.22
CA ASN A 159 -7.38 -4.71 13.67
C ASN A 159 -7.41 -4.64 12.14
N LEU A 160 -8.23 -5.45 11.46
CA LEU A 160 -8.60 -5.28 10.06
C LEU A 160 -10.00 -4.66 9.98
N ILE A 161 -10.05 -3.38 9.61
CA ILE A 161 -11.29 -2.59 9.55
C ILE A 161 -11.84 -2.66 8.14
N ASP A 162 -13.04 -3.25 8.02
CA ASP A 162 -13.85 -3.26 6.80
C ASP A 162 -14.61 -1.94 6.68
N LYS A 163 -14.29 -1.12 5.67
CA LYS A 163 -14.94 0.16 5.46
C LYS A 163 -15.43 0.34 4.01
N PRO A 164 -16.67 -0.08 3.70
CA PRO A 164 -17.34 0.35 2.50
C PRO A 164 -17.58 1.88 2.57
N ILE A 165 -17.18 2.60 1.54
CA ILE A 165 -17.32 4.07 1.43
C ILE A 165 -18.23 4.44 0.26
N LYS A 166 -18.87 5.60 0.34
CA LYS A 166 -19.81 6.08 -0.68
C LYS A 166 -19.08 6.44 -1.96
N HIS A 167 -18.05 7.28 -1.88
CA HIS A 167 -17.43 7.84 -3.09
C HIS A 167 -15.90 7.78 -3.04
N LEU A 168 -15.32 6.79 -3.72
CA LEU A 168 -13.88 6.77 -3.96
C LEU A 168 -13.56 7.65 -5.18
N THR A 169 -12.94 8.81 -4.94
CA THR A 169 -12.43 9.63 -6.04
C THR A 169 -11.18 8.99 -6.65
N PRO A 170 -11.04 8.93 -7.98
CA PRO A 170 -9.90 8.29 -8.64
C PRO A 170 -8.54 8.82 -8.15
N ASP A 171 -8.44 10.13 -7.90
CA ASP A 171 -7.25 10.83 -7.43
C ASP A 171 -6.93 10.62 -5.94
N LEU A 172 -7.74 9.80 -5.26
CA LEU A 172 -7.47 9.28 -3.92
C LEU A 172 -7.15 7.78 -3.92
N SER A 173 -7.39 7.02 -4.98
CA SER A 173 -7.08 5.58 -5.04
C SER A 173 -5.58 5.28 -4.80
N GLY A 174 -5.28 4.21 -4.06
CA GLY A 174 -3.93 3.81 -3.67
C GLY A 174 -3.81 3.24 -2.25
N ALA A 175 -2.70 3.52 -1.57
CA ALA A 175 -2.48 3.13 -0.18
C ALA A 175 -1.72 4.21 0.60
N THR A 176 -2.00 4.34 1.89
CA THR A 176 -1.36 5.30 2.80
C THR A 176 -1.06 4.64 4.14
N TYR A 177 0.12 4.86 4.69
CA TYR A 177 0.58 4.30 5.96
C TYR A 177 1.06 5.42 6.87
N LEU A 178 0.61 5.41 8.11
CA LEU A 178 1.14 6.21 9.22
C LEU A 178 1.96 5.29 10.11
N ILE A 179 3.20 5.69 10.40
CA ILE A 179 4.16 4.93 11.21
C ILE A 179 4.60 5.83 12.35
N LYS A 180 4.26 5.45 13.59
CA LYS A 180 4.72 6.15 14.80
C LYS A 180 5.93 5.43 15.36
N ASP A 181 7.03 6.14 15.55
CA ASP A 181 8.24 5.61 16.20
C ASP A 181 8.14 5.70 17.74
N ASN A 182 9.12 5.12 18.43
CA ASN A 182 9.17 5.14 19.90
C ASN A 182 9.40 6.54 20.50
N SER A 183 9.84 7.50 19.70
CA SER A 183 9.98 8.91 20.10
C SER A 183 8.68 9.70 19.88
N GLY A 184 7.62 9.05 19.38
CA GLY A 184 6.35 9.68 19.06
C GLY A 184 6.34 10.43 17.73
N ASN A 185 7.41 10.38 16.94
CA ASN A 185 7.40 10.99 15.61
C ASN A 185 6.59 10.12 14.65
N ILE A 186 5.86 10.78 13.76
CA ILE A 186 5.01 10.11 12.77
C ILE A 186 5.59 10.34 11.39
N LYS A 187 5.93 9.24 10.72
CA LYS A 187 6.21 9.23 9.29
C LYS A 187 4.98 8.78 8.53
N ALA A 188 4.79 9.33 7.34
CA ALA A 188 3.76 8.90 6.41
C ALA A 188 4.39 8.37 5.13
N PHE A 189 3.85 7.27 4.62
CA PHE A 189 4.07 6.79 3.25
C PHE A 189 2.72 6.82 2.53
N SER A 190 2.64 7.42 1.34
CA SER A 190 1.41 7.38 0.54
C SER A 190 1.77 7.11 -0.91
N LEU A 191 1.04 6.19 -1.52
CA LEU A 191 1.13 5.85 -2.93
C LEU A 191 -0.23 6.06 -3.58
N HIS A 192 -0.22 6.70 -4.73
CA HIS A 192 -1.39 6.96 -5.55
C HIS A 192 -1.11 6.53 -6.98
N SER A 193 -2.10 5.87 -7.59
CA SER A 193 -2.14 5.62 -9.01
C SER A 193 -3.40 6.23 -9.62
N THR A 194 -3.25 6.94 -10.73
CA THR A 194 -4.41 7.35 -11.53
C THR A 194 -4.98 6.12 -12.22
N GLN A 195 -6.19 5.69 -11.84
CA GLN A 195 -6.92 4.72 -12.63
C GLN A 195 -7.36 5.41 -13.94
N ILE A 196 -6.87 4.91 -15.07
CA ILE A 196 -7.34 5.36 -16.38
C ILE A 196 -8.79 4.88 -16.55
N ASN A 197 -9.72 5.83 -16.71
CA ASN A 197 -11.04 5.56 -17.29
C ASN A 197 -10.82 4.84 -18.63
N LYS A 198 -11.48 3.69 -18.81
CA LYS A 198 -11.43 2.64 -19.86
C LYS A 198 -11.05 2.97 -21.33
N GLN A 199 -10.65 4.18 -21.70
CA GLN A 199 -10.44 4.61 -23.09
C GLN A 199 -9.04 5.14 -23.44
N ALA A 200 -8.11 5.39 -22.52
CA ALA A 200 -6.77 5.85 -22.90
C ALA A 200 -5.73 4.72 -22.84
N LYS A 201 -5.27 4.24 -24.00
CA LYS A 201 -3.93 3.66 -24.17
C LYS A 201 -2.88 4.77 -23.92
N GLY A 202 -2.80 5.28 -22.69
CA GLY A 202 -2.06 6.50 -22.34
C GLY A 202 -1.15 6.35 -21.12
N GLU A 203 -0.30 7.36 -20.93
CA GLU A 203 0.62 7.45 -19.80
C GLU A 203 -0.15 7.47 -18.47
N GLN A 204 0.28 6.64 -17.52
CA GLN A 204 -0.19 6.67 -16.14
C GLN A 204 0.70 7.56 -15.31
N LYS A 205 0.09 8.22 -14.32
CA LYS A 205 0.81 8.98 -13.32
C LYS A 205 0.75 8.29 -11.97
N TRP A 206 1.91 7.85 -11.50
CA TRP A 206 2.08 7.36 -10.14
C TRP A 206 2.70 8.45 -9.30
N LYS A 207 2.14 8.67 -8.11
CA LYS A 207 2.62 9.68 -7.16
C LYS A 207 2.91 9.00 -5.83
N ILE A 208 4.08 9.29 -5.27
CA ILE A 208 4.57 8.66 -4.06
C ILE A 208 5.06 9.75 -3.11
N TRP A 209 4.68 9.65 -1.85
CA TRP A 209 5.07 10.53 -0.76
C TRP A 209 5.69 9.70 0.35
N PHE A 210 6.77 10.19 0.95
CA PHE A 210 7.36 9.59 2.14
C PHE A 210 8.09 10.65 2.96
N GLY A 211 7.90 10.65 4.27
CA GLY A 211 8.65 11.52 5.17
C GLY A 211 7.91 11.79 6.47
N ASP A 212 8.43 12.72 7.27
CA ASP A 212 7.78 13.21 8.48
C ASP A 212 6.42 13.86 8.13
N ILE A 213 5.39 13.58 8.92
CA ILE A 213 4.04 14.12 8.70
C ILE A 213 3.99 15.65 8.74
N LYS A 214 4.94 16.29 9.44
CA LYS A 214 5.09 17.75 9.52
C LYS A 214 5.71 18.37 8.27
N ASN A 215 6.31 17.58 7.38
CA ASN A 215 6.81 18.09 6.11
C ASN A 215 5.67 18.64 5.26
N LYS A 216 5.80 19.87 4.74
CA LYS A 216 4.74 20.58 4.00
C LYS A 216 4.09 19.76 2.87
N LYS A 217 4.89 18.99 2.10
CA LYS A 217 4.35 18.17 0.99
C LYS A 217 3.58 16.97 1.51
N ILE A 218 4.07 16.35 2.58
CA ILE A 218 3.45 15.20 3.24
C ILE A 218 2.16 15.63 3.93
N ALA A 219 2.21 16.69 4.75
CA ALA A 219 1.07 17.27 5.43
C ALA A 219 -0.07 17.59 4.44
N LYS A 220 0.24 18.23 3.30
CA LYS A 220 -0.77 18.51 2.27
C LYS A 220 -1.45 17.24 1.73
N ARG A 221 -0.70 16.17 1.51
CA ARG A 221 -1.27 14.87 1.08
C ARG A 221 -2.13 14.27 2.19
N MET A 222 -1.63 14.28 3.43
CA MET A 222 -2.33 13.72 4.58
C MET A 222 -3.62 14.45 4.90
N VAL A 223 -3.67 15.79 4.79
CA VAL A 223 -4.92 16.56 4.93
C VAL A 223 -5.94 16.14 3.88
N LYS A 224 -5.53 15.92 2.63
CA LYS A 224 -6.44 15.46 1.57
C LYS A 224 -7.02 14.07 1.89
N ILE A 225 -6.18 13.15 2.35
CA ILE A 225 -6.60 11.78 2.72
C ILE A 225 -7.49 11.80 3.96
N ASP A 226 -7.09 12.52 5.00
CA ASP A 226 -7.85 12.66 6.24
C ASP A 226 -9.23 13.29 6.02
N SER A 227 -9.29 14.39 5.26
CA SER A 227 -10.56 15.06 4.96
C SER A 227 -11.54 14.13 4.22
N PHE A 228 -11.01 13.33 3.29
CA PHE A 228 -11.80 12.33 2.57
C PHE A 228 -12.28 11.20 3.49
N LEU A 229 -11.39 10.64 4.30
CA LEU A 229 -11.71 9.53 5.19
C LEU A 229 -12.71 9.96 6.28
N LYS A 230 -12.56 11.16 6.84
CA LYS A 230 -13.51 11.74 7.81
C LYS A 230 -14.90 11.97 7.21
N ALA A 231 -14.98 12.37 5.93
CA ALA A 231 -16.26 12.49 5.23
C ALA A 231 -16.99 11.14 5.06
N GLU A 232 -16.27 10.02 5.22
CA GLU A 232 -16.78 8.65 5.19
C GLU A 232 -16.78 8.01 6.59
N ASP A 233 -16.75 8.82 7.66
CA ASP A 233 -16.73 8.39 9.07
C ASP A 233 -15.53 7.48 9.40
N VAL A 234 -14.35 7.81 8.89
CA VAL A 234 -13.08 7.15 9.21
C VAL A 234 -12.09 8.18 9.75
N ASP A 235 -11.86 8.16 11.05
CA ASP A 235 -10.71 8.84 11.65
C ASP A 235 -9.52 7.86 11.69
N ILE A 236 -8.45 8.16 10.96
CA ILE A 236 -7.26 7.29 10.92
C ILE A 236 -6.36 7.47 12.14
N TYR A 237 -6.42 8.63 12.80
CA TYR A 237 -5.56 8.94 13.92
C TYR A 237 -6.04 8.29 15.21
N GLN A 238 -7.33 7.95 15.32
CA GLN A 238 -7.87 7.19 16.45
C GLN A 238 -7.22 5.81 16.61
N TYR A 239 -6.63 5.28 15.53
CA TYR A 239 -5.96 3.97 15.52
C TYR A 239 -4.44 4.06 15.69
N LEU A 240 -3.89 5.28 15.79
CA LEU A 240 -2.47 5.53 15.94
C LEU A 240 -2.12 5.70 17.44
N ASN A 241 -2.12 4.57 18.15
CA ASN A 241 -1.77 4.49 19.58
C ASN A 241 -0.33 4.97 19.83
#